data_AF-A0A166RPI3-F1
#
_entry.id   AF-A0A166RPI3-F1
#
_cell.length_a   1.000
_cell.length_b   1.000
_cell.length_c   1.000
_cell.angle_alpha   90.00
_cell.angle_beta   90.00
_cell.angle_gamma   90.00
#
_symmetry.space_group_name_H-M   'P 1'
#
loop_
_entity.id
_entity.type
_entity.pdbx_description
1 polymer ?
#
loop_
_entity_poly.entity_id
_entity_poly.type
_entity_poly.pdbx_seq_one_letter_code
_entity_poly.pdbx_strand_id
1 'polypeptide(L)'
;MQFSIAKVASIFFFLSVASADLHDSCTCHNGDSYNWRITTKACELYASKNYQWGKGTYDTPSGRCVKNSDNDQLAGKEWEAACREVATSGFQCADGEGLRCVAPTDEVRGRC
;
A
#
# COMPACT_ATOMS: atom_id res chain seq x y z
N MET A 1 -5.73 61.07 -11.06
CA MET A 1 -6.26 59.92 -11.83
C MET A 1 -5.52 58.69 -11.34
N GLN A 2 -6.28 57.67 -10.95
CA GLN A 2 -5.85 56.50 -10.18
C GLN A 2 -4.89 55.59 -10.95
N PHE A 3 -3.81 55.16 -10.31
CA PHE A 3 -3.05 53.99 -10.75
C PHE A 3 -3.79 52.74 -10.29
N SER A 4 -4.33 52.00 -11.26
CA SER A 4 -5.16 50.81 -11.06
C SER A 4 -4.41 49.70 -10.34
N ILE A 5 -5.02 49.24 -9.24
CA ILE A 5 -4.63 48.07 -8.46
C ILE A 5 -4.88 46.82 -9.33
N ALA A 6 -3.83 46.23 -9.87
CA ALA A 6 -3.91 44.97 -10.62
C ALA A 6 -3.84 43.78 -9.66
N LYS A 7 -5.04 43.25 -9.39
CA LYS A 7 -5.40 41.90 -8.91
C LYS A 7 -4.25 40.92 -8.68
N VAL A 8 -3.92 40.67 -7.42
CA VAL A 8 -3.21 39.45 -7.00
C VAL A 8 -4.16 38.27 -7.18
N ALA A 9 -4.01 37.54 -8.28
CA ALA A 9 -4.66 36.25 -8.47
C ALA A 9 -3.92 35.21 -7.62
N SER A 10 -4.34 35.05 -6.36
CA SER A 10 -3.91 33.91 -5.54
C SER A 10 -4.55 32.64 -6.14
N ILE A 11 -3.75 31.93 -6.92
CA ILE A 11 -4.07 30.58 -7.38
C ILE A 11 -4.12 29.70 -6.13
N PHE A 12 -5.33 29.39 -5.67
CA PHE A 12 -5.55 28.29 -4.76
C PHE A 12 -5.08 27.01 -5.46
N PHE A 13 -3.89 26.54 -5.12
CA PHE A 13 -3.46 25.18 -5.39
C PHE A 13 -4.40 24.26 -4.62
N PHE A 14 -5.46 23.79 -5.29
CA PHE A 14 -6.19 22.61 -4.84
C PHE A 14 -5.22 21.43 -4.92
N LEU A 15 -4.56 21.14 -3.79
CA LEU A 15 -3.97 19.84 -3.55
C LEU A 15 -5.13 18.83 -3.55
N SER A 16 -5.46 18.30 -4.72
CA SER A 16 -6.30 17.12 -4.85
C SER A 16 -5.51 15.96 -4.25
N VAL A 17 -5.54 15.85 -2.93
CA VAL A 17 -5.03 14.67 -2.25
C VAL A 17 -5.89 13.50 -2.70
N ALA A 18 -5.24 12.54 -3.35
CA ALA A 18 -5.79 11.26 -3.75
C ALA A 18 -6.07 10.37 -2.51
N SER A 19 -6.75 10.92 -1.49
CA SER A 19 -7.04 10.31 -0.19
C SER A 19 -8.28 9.40 -0.21
N ALA A 20 -8.84 9.09 -1.37
CA ALA A 20 -10.10 8.34 -1.45
C ALA A 20 -9.93 6.82 -1.22
N ASP A 21 -8.70 6.30 -1.20
CA ASP A 21 -8.41 4.86 -1.13
C ASP A 21 -7.45 4.57 0.03
N LEU A 22 -7.77 5.08 1.22
CA LEU A 22 -7.02 4.87 2.46
C LEU A 22 -7.77 3.90 3.38
N HIS A 23 -7.04 2.96 3.96
CA HIS A 23 -7.59 1.82 4.69
C HIS A 23 -6.88 1.56 6.01
N ASP A 24 -7.59 0.95 6.95
CA ASP A 24 -7.03 0.56 8.24
C ASP A 24 -6.30 -0.80 8.18
N SER A 25 -6.65 -1.66 7.22
CA SER A 25 -6.01 -2.96 7.07
C SER A 25 -6.15 -3.54 5.68
N CYS A 26 -5.12 -4.27 5.22
CA CYS A 26 -5.11 -4.88 3.90
C CYS A 26 -4.45 -6.28 3.90
N THR A 27 -4.74 -7.07 2.88
CA THR A 27 -4.17 -8.39 2.58
C THR A 27 -3.73 -8.49 1.13
N CYS A 28 -2.87 -9.45 0.81
CA CYS A 28 -2.57 -9.85 -0.56
C CYS A 28 -3.25 -11.17 -0.88
N HIS A 29 -3.82 -11.27 -2.08
CA HIS A 29 -4.42 -12.47 -2.63
C HIS A 29 -3.63 -12.93 -3.85
N ASN A 30 -3.64 -14.24 -4.12
CA ASN A 30 -3.17 -14.83 -5.37
C ASN A 30 -4.33 -15.63 -5.97
N GLY A 31 -4.87 -15.16 -7.09
CA GLY A 31 -6.20 -15.52 -7.56
C GLY A 31 -7.26 -15.10 -6.54
N ASP A 32 -8.23 -15.99 -6.26
CA ASP A 32 -9.26 -15.76 -5.26
C ASP A 32 -8.81 -16.07 -3.82
N SER A 33 -7.64 -16.67 -3.66
CA SER A 33 -7.16 -17.15 -2.36
C SER A 33 -6.28 -16.13 -1.64
N TYR A 34 -6.52 -15.96 -0.34
CA TYR A 34 -5.63 -15.20 0.53
C TYR A 34 -4.22 -15.82 0.54
N ASN A 35 -3.19 -14.97 0.45
CA ASN A 35 -1.80 -15.40 0.50
C ASN A 35 -1.04 -14.66 1.61
N TRP A 36 -0.92 -15.30 2.77
CA TRP A 36 -0.24 -14.74 3.94
C TRP A 36 1.24 -14.45 3.70
N ARG A 37 1.92 -15.30 2.91
CA ARG A 37 3.37 -15.16 2.65
C ARG A 37 3.67 -13.90 1.86
N ILE A 38 2.83 -13.59 0.87
CA ILE A 38 2.90 -12.31 0.15
C ILE A 38 2.50 -11.17 1.10
N THR A 39 1.41 -11.33 1.87
CA THR A 39 0.90 -10.28 2.78
C THR A 39 1.94 -9.82 3.80
N THR A 40 2.63 -10.74 4.47
CA THR A 40 3.66 -10.41 5.45
C THR A 40 4.79 -9.60 4.80
N LYS A 41 5.32 -10.08 3.65
CA LYS A 41 6.40 -9.39 2.94
C LYS A 41 5.98 -8.06 2.33
N ALA A 42 4.74 -7.96 1.86
CA ALA A 42 4.20 -6.71 1.34
C ALA A 42 4.06 -5.68 2.46
N CYS A 43 3.71 -6.11 3.67
CA CYS A 43 3.65 -5.23 4.84
C CYS A 43 5.03 -4.70 5.25
N GLU A 44 6.04 -5.57 5.30
CA GLU A 44 7.44 -5.16 5.53
C GLU A 44 7.90 -4.16 4.46
N LEU A 45 7.65 -4.49 3.19
CA LEU A 45 8.02 -3.66 2.05
C LEU A 45 7.32 -2.29 2.13
N TYR A 46 6.01 -2.28 2.33
CA TYR A 46 5.23 -1.06 2.42
C TYR A 46 5.71 -0.14 3.55
N ALA A 47 5.98 -0.71 4.73
CA ALA A 47 6.51 0.04 5.87
C ALA A 47 7.89 0.68 5.59
N SER A 48 8.67 0.09 4.67
CA SER A 48 9.98 0.63 4.27
C SER A 48 9.92 1.81 3.30
N LYS A 49 8.78 2.03 2.61
CA LYS A 49 8.66 3.05 1.55
C LYS A 49 8.39 4.46 2.08
N ASN A 50 8.18 4.65 3.38
CA ASN A 50 7.99 5.95 4.05
C ASN A 50 6.93 6.85 3.37
N TYR A 51 5.76 6.28 3.07
CA TYR A 51 4.69 7.04 2.44
C TYR A 51 4.08 8.10 3.36
N GLN A 52 3.55 9.17 2.77
CA GLN A 52 2.97 10.31 3.49
C GLN A 52 1.74 9.97 4.34
N TRP A 53 1.02 8.89 3.99
CA TRP A 53 -0.16 8.41 4.71
C TRP A 53 0.20 7.42 5.82
N GLY A 54 1.49 7.10 6.00
CA GLY A 54 1.96 6.27 7.11
C GLY A 54 2.37 4.85 6.70
N LYS A 55 2.47 3.99 7.72
CA LYS A 55 2.96 2.61 7.59
C LYS A 55 2.05 1.57 8.23
N GLY A 56 2.19 0.34 7.78
CA GLY A 56 1.52 -0.82 8.35
C GLY A 56 2.45 -1.72 9.15
N THR A 57 1.86 -2.51 10.03
CA THR A 57 2.50 -3.58 10.79
C THR A 57 1.70 -4.86 10.56
N TYR A 58 2.39 -5.99 10.31
CA TYR A 58 1.71 -7.25 10.11
C TYR A 58 1.19 -7.78 11.45
N ASP A 59 -0.12 -7.97 11.53
CA ASP A 59 -0.81 -8.52 12.69
C ASP A 59 -1.02 -10.02 12.48
N THR A 60 -0.19 -10.83 13.13
CA THR A 60 -0.23 -12.30 13.03
C THR A 60 -1.61 -12.90 13.36
N PRO A 61 -2.31 -12.46 14.42
CA PRO A 61 -3.66 -12.95 14.74
C PRO A 61 -4.69 -12.78 13.61
N SER A 62 -4.76 -11.60 12.98
CA SER A 62 -5.69 -11.36 11.88
C SER A 62 -5.18 -11.84 10.52
N GLY A 63 -3.87 -12.02 10.37
CA GLY A 63 -3.23 -12.27 9.09
C GLY A 63 -3.25 -11.05 8.16
N ARG A 64 -3.38 -9.83 8.69
CA ARG A 64 -3.50 -8.60 7.89
C ARG A 64 -2.31 -7.70 8.14
N CYS A 65 -2.00 -6.86 7.16
CA CYS A 65 -1.24 -5.66 7.44
C CYS A 65 -2.21 -4.62 7.98
N VAL A 66 -2.01 -4.14 9.20
CA VAL A 66 -2.86 -3.13 9.85
C VAL A 66 -2.09 -1.83 10.01
N LYS A 67 -2.79 -0.69 10.05
CA LYS A 67 -2.15 0.59 10.38
C LYS A 67 -1.37 0.50 11.69
N ASN A 68 -0.20 1.13 11.73
CA ASN A 68 0.68 1.06 12.90
C ASN A 68 0.26 2.01 14.04
N SER A 69 -0.47 3.09 13.73
CA SER A 69 -1.04 4.03 14.69
C SER A 69 -2.30 4.67 14.11
N ASP A 70 -3.05 5.44 14.91
CA ASP A 70 -4.30 6.09 14.48
C ASP A 70 -4.11 7.14 13.38
N ASN A 71 -2.88 7.65 13.21
CA ASN A 71 -2.52 8.61 12.17
C ASN A 71 -1.96 7.93 10.91
N ASP A 72 -1.73 6.62 10.94
CA ASP A 72 -1.29 5.85 9.79
C ASP A 72 -2.50 5.28 9.04
N GLN A 73 -2.40 5.20 7.72
CA GLN A 73 -3.33 4.49 6.85
C GLN A 73 -2.58 3.74 5.74
N LEU A 74 -3.28 2.79 5.13
CA LEU A 74 -2.80 2.00 4.00
C LEU A 74 -3.45 2.50 2.72
N ALA A 75 -2.68 3.07 1.80
CA ALA A 75 -3.16 3.47 0.50
C ALA A 75 -3.29 2.24 -0.41
N GLY A 76 -4.50 1.98 -0.92
CA GLY A 76 -4.83 0.74 -1.62
C GLY A 76 -4.03 0.52 -2.90
N LYS A 77 -3.72 1.58 -3.65
CA LYS A 77 -2.86 1.52 -4.84
C LYS A 77 -1.43 1.10 -4.51
N GLU A 78 -0.83 1.72 -3.51
CA GLU A 78 0.54 1.42 -3.07
C GLU A 78 0.61 0.07 -2.35
N TRP A 79 -0.47 -0.35 -1.70
CA TRP A 79 -0.61 -1.70 -1.18
C TRP A 79 -0.66 -2.74 -2.31
N GLU A 80 -1.48 -2.54 -3.35
CA GLU A 80 -1.54 -3.44 -4.51
C GLU A 80 -0.16 -3.52 -5.20
N ALA A 81 0.52 -2.39 -5.34
CA ALA A 81 1.88 -2.34 -5.87
C ALA A 81 2.86 -3.15 -5.01
N ALA A 82 2.80 -3.03 -3.68
CA ALA A 82 3.64 -3.82 -2.77
C ALA A 82 3.36 -5.33 -2.90
N CYS A 83 2.10 -5.75 -3.00
CA CYS A 83 1.75 -7.15 -3.24
C CYS A 83 2.38 -7.69 -4.53
N ARG A 84 2.29 -6.93 -5.64
CA ARG A 84 2.85 -7.32 -6.94
C ARG A 84 4.38 -7.27 -6.98
N GLU A 85 4.99 -6.32 -6.27
CA GLU A 85 6.45 -6.25 -6.10
C GLU A 85 6.94 -7.49 -5.36
N VAL A 86 6.26 -7.94 -4.30
CA VAL A 86 6.61 -9.18 -3.59
C VAL A 86 6.37 -10.43 -4.44
N ALA A 87 5.32 -10.44 -5.27
CA ALA A 87 5.05 -11.56 -6.18
C ALA A 87 6.21 -11.84 -7.15
N THR A 88 6.97 -10.80 -7.54
CA THR A 88 8.10 -10.91 -8.47
C THR A 88 9.46 -10.94 -7.76
N SER A 89 9.61 -10.13 -6.70
CA SER A 89 10.78 -10.10 -5.83
C SER A 89 10.84 -11.26 -4.85
N GLY A 90 9.86 -12.16 -4.89
CA GLY A 90 9.86 -13.45 -4.25
C GLY A 90 9.40 -13.44 -2.80
N PHE A 91 8.73 -14.53 -2.42
CA PHE A 91 8.24 -14.81 -1.07
C PHE A 91 8.59 -16.25 -0.66
N GLN A 92 8.40 -16.62 0.60
CA GLN A 92 8.65 -17.99 1.04
C GLN A 92 7.71 -18.98 0.32
N CYS A 93 8.22 -20.15 -0.06
CA CYS A 93 7.39 -21.18 -0.66
C CYS A 93 6.47 -21.87 0.37
N ALA A 94 5.41 -22.50 -0.12
CA ALA A 94 4.43 -23.16 0.76
C ALA A 94 4.95 -24.47 1.37
N ASP A 95 5.80 -25.17 0.63
CA ASP A 95 6.46 -26.42 1.00
C ASP A 95 7.56 -26.26 2.06
N GLY A 96 8.04 -25.03 2.31
CA GLY A 96 9.18 -24.77 3.19
C GLY A 96 10.53 -25.24 2.62
N GLU A 97 10.53 -25.81 1.42
CA GLU A 97 11.71 -26.39 0.75
C GLU A 97 12.30 -25.41 -0.28
N GLY A 98 11.49 -24.49 -0.82
CA GLY A 98 11.95 -23.43 -1.70
C GLY A 98 12.39 -22.16 -0.94
N LEU A 99 13.63 -21.70 -1.18
CA LEU A 99 14.15 -20.44 -0.65
C LEU A 99 13.39 -19.20 -1.17
N ARG A 100 12.70 -19.33 -2.33
CA ARG A 100 12.04 -18.22 -3.02
C ARG A 100 11.00 -18.73 -4.03
N CYS A 101 9.74 -18.33 -3.86
CA CYS A 101 8.64 -18.53 -4.80
C CYS A 101 8.24 -17.19 -5.43
N VAL A 102 7.75 -17.24 -6.66
CA VAL A 102 7.16 -16.10 -7.38
C VAL A 102 5.72 -16.41 -7.76
N ALA A 103 4.93 -15.39 -8.05
CA ALA A 103 3.55 -15.53 -8.52
C ALA A 103 3.30 -14.59 -9.72
N PRO A 104 2.41 -14.95 -10.66
CA PRO A 104 1.99 -14.06 -11.74
C PRO A 104 1.39 -12.77 -11.16
N THR A 105 1.90 -11.61 -11.58
CA THR A 105 1.47 -10.31 -11.01
C THR A 105 0.03 -9.94 -11.31
N ASP A 106 -0.52 -10.48 -12.40
CA ASP A 106 -1.90 -10.32 -12.82
C ASP A 106 -2.87 -11.15 -11.97
N GLU A 107 -2.39 -12.24 -11.37
CA GLU A 107 -3.13 -13.01 -10.37
C GLU A 107 -3.02 -12.42 -8.95
N VAL A 108 -2.05 -11.54 -8.69
CA VAL A 108 -1.82 -10.96 -7.36
C VAL A 108 -2.52 -9.61 -7.19
N ARG A 109 -3.40 -9.54 -6.20
CA ARG A 109 -4.19 -8.33 -5.87
C ARG A 109 -4.06 -7.97 -4.41
N GLY A 110 -4.00 -6.66 -4.13
CA GLY A 110 -4.26 -6.13 -2.80
C GLY A 110 -5.76 -6.13 -2.53
N ARG A 111 -6.17 -6.52 -1.32
CA ARG A 111 -7.52 -6.28 -0.81
C ARG A 111 -7.43 -5.52 0.49
N CYS A 112 -8.04 -4.35 0.49
CA CYS A 112 -8.41 -3.60 1.66
C CYS A 112 -9.96 -3.55 1.62
#